data_AF-A0A2T2XLW6-F1
#
_entry.id   AF-A0A2T2XLW6-F1
#
_cell.length_a   1.000
_cell.length_b   1.000
_cell.length_c   1.000
_cell.angle_alpha   90.00
_cell.angle_beta   90.00
_cell.angle_gamma   90.00
#
_symmetry.space_group_name_H-M   'P 1'
#
loop_
_entity.id
_entity.type
_entity.pdbx_description
1 polymer ?
#
loop_
_entity_poly.entity_id
_entity_poly.type
_entity_poly.pdbx_seq_one_letter_code
_entity_poly.pdbx_strand_id
1 'polypeptide(L)'
;MAQPLSYPVDTKDRRLVEILIDNARTPLEDIADELQISVEDVDQRINKLEEIGIIKVYRAVVDPYLYSMYFYENGPMGMKEWSRSRRAKR
;
A
#
# COMPACT_ATOMS: atom_id res chain seq x y z
N MET A 1 -4.49 -7.84 22.86
CA MET A 1 -4.74 -6.61 23.62
C MET A 1 -4.23 -5.45 22.77
N ALA A 2 -5.10 -4.56 22.28
CA ALA A 2 -4.67 -3.39 21.52
C ALA A 2 -4.06 -2.39 22.50
N GLN A 3 -2.82 -1.97 22.27
CA GLN A 3 -2.19 -0.92 23.07
C GLN A 3 -2.93 0.41 22.81
N PRO A 4 -3.08 1.28 23.81
CA PRO A 4 -3.72 2.57 23.60
C PRO A 4 -2.88 3.40 22.63
N LEU A 5 -3.53 3.98 21.61
CA LEU A 5 -2.89 4.87 20.66
C LEU A 5 -2.44 6.13 21.41
N SER A 6 -1.13 6.26 21.64
CA SER A 6 -0.53 7.46 22.26
C SER A 6 -0.63 8.70 21.34
N TYR A 7 -0.88 8.48 20.05
CA TYR A 7 -0.99 9.54 19.05
C TYR A 7 -2.46 9.96 18.85
N PRO A 8 -2.84 11.20 19.19
CA PRO A 8 -4.17 11.71 18.93
C PRO A 8 -4.31 12.02 17.43
N VAL A 9 -5.04 11.17 16.71
CA VAL A 9 -5.34 11.36 15.28
C VAL A 9 -6.22 12.60 15.09
N ASP A 10 -5.78 13.51 14.23
CA ASP A 10 -6.48 14.77 13.94
C ASP A 10 -7.20 14.75 12.56
N THR A 11 -7.76 15.90 12.19
CA THR A 11 -8.47 16.06 10.92
C THR A 11 -7.58 15.96 9.69
N LYS A 12 -6.30 16.38 9.80
CA LYS A 12 -5.33 16.29 8.70
C LYS A 12 -4.90 14.84 8.49
N ASP A 13 -4.69 14.08 9.56
CA ASP A 13 -4.40 12.65 9.46
C ASP A 13 -5.54 11.89 8.78
N ARG A 14 -6.78 12.20 9.15
CA ARG A 14 -7.95 11.60 8.52
C ARG A 14 -8.00 11.90 7.02
N ARG A 15 -7.76 13.16 6.64
CA ARG A 15 -7.76 13.57 5.23
C ARG A 15 -6.61 12.95 4.44
N LEU A 16 -5.43 12.87 5.05
CA LEU A 16 -4.27 12.17 4.50
C LEU A 16 -4.60 10.70 4.20
N VAL A 17 -5.24 10.00 5.14
CA VAL A 17 -5.68 8.62 4.93
C VAL A 17 -6.72 8.52 3.80
N GLU A 18 -7.65 9.46 3.69
CA GLU A 18 -8.61 9.50 2.57
C GLU A 18 -7.89 9.61 1.21
N ILE A 19 -6.88 10.48 1.10
CA ILE A 19 -6.07 10.64 -0.11
C ILE A 19 -5.33 9.33 -0.44
N LEU A 20 -4.70 8.70 0.56
CA LEU A 20 -3.98 7.44 0.37
C LEU A 20 -4.88 6.24 0.03
N ILE A 21 -6.12 6.23 0.52
CA ILE A 21 -7.12 5.22 0.15
C ILE A 21 -7.51 5.35 -1.31
N ASP A 22 -7.72 6.57 -1.79
CA ASP A 22 -8.06 6.84 -3.19
C ASP A 22 -6.88 6.52 -4.11
N ASN A 23 -5.70 7.04 -3.78
CA ASN A 23 -4.47 6.75 -4.51
C ASN A 23 -3.25 6.76 -3.56
N ALA A 24 -2.82 5.57 -3.16
CA ALA A 24 -1.63 5.40 -2.31
C ALA A 24 -0.30 5.80 -2.99
N ARG A 25 -0.31 6.09 -4.29
CA ARG A 25 0.89 6.57 -5.03
C ARG A 25 0.89 8.08 -5.21
N THR A 26 -0.03 8.80 -4.58
CA THR A 26 -0.05 10.26 -4.62
C THR A 26 1.29 10.80 -4.08
N PRO A 27 2.01 11.65 -4.83
CA PRO A 27 3.25 12.28 -4.37
C PRO A 27 3.05 13.05 -3.06
N LEU A 28 4.06 13.03 -2.19
CA LEU A 28 3.97 13.74 -0.90
C LEU A 28 3.81 15.25 -1.08
N GLU A 29 4.39 15.82 -2.14
CA GLU A 29 4.25 17.23 -2.52
C GLU A 29 2.77 17.58 -2.79
N ASP A 30 2.07 16.76 -3.58
CA ASP A 30 0.65 16.98 -3.89
C ASP A 30 -0.23 16.84 -2.63
N ILE A 31 0.09 15.89 -1.74
CA ILE A 31 -0.61 15.71 -0.46
C ILE A 31 -0.37 16.94 0.44
N ALA A 32 0.86 17.44 0.50
CA ALA A 32 1.25 18.60 1.30
C ALA A 32 0.50 19.86 0.84
N ASP A 33 0.41 20.05 -0.48
CA ASP A 33 -0.34 21.15 -1.10
C ASP A 33 -1.84 21.06 -0.80
N GLU A 34 -2.46 19.88 -0.97
CA GLU A 34 -3.90 19.68 -0.65
C GLU A 34 -4.19 19.92 0.84
N LEU A 35 -3.29 19.45 1.71
CA LEU A 35 -3.43 19.58 3.16
C LEU A 35 -2.91 20.92 3.70
N GLN A 36 -2.31 21.78 2.88
CA GLN A 36 -1.70 23.05 3.29
C GLN A 36 -0.73 22.90 4.48
N ILE A 37 0.14 21.90 4.42
CA ILE A 37 1.21 21.63 5.42
C ILE A 37 2.53 21.36 4.69
N SER A 38 3.64 21.19 5.42
CA SER A 38 4.91 20.87 4.78
C SER A 38 4.98 19.40 4.34
N VAL A 39 5.82 19.09 3.36
CA VAL A 39 6.11 17.70 2.95
C VAL A 39 6.66 16.87 4.11
N GLU A 40 7.49 17.49 4.96
CA GLU A 40 8.02 16.87 6.19
C GLU A 40 6.88 16.51 7.17
N ASP A 41 5.89 17.39 7.36
CA ASP A 41 4.73 17.09 8.21
C ASP A 41 3.91 15.91 7.66
N VAL A 42 3.75 15.81 6.34
CA VAL A 42 3.07 14.67 5.69
C VAL A 42 3.85 13.38 5.96
N ASP A 43 5.16 13.38 5.75
CA ASP A 43 6.03 12.22 5.97
C ASP A 43 5.96 11.72 7.42
N GLN A 44 6.12 12.64 8.39
CA GLN A 44 6.02 12.32 9.81
C GLN A 44 4.66 11.74 10.20
N ARG A 45 3.57 12.27 9.65
CA ARG A 45 2.22 11.76 9.87
C ARG A 45 2.03 10.37 9.29
N ILE A 46 2.47 10.12 8.06
CA ILE A 46 2.44 8.78 7.45
C ILE A 46 3.19 7.78 8.33
N ASN A 47 4.45 8.09 8.68
CA ASN A 47 5.28 7.25 9.53
C ASN A 47 4.58 6.96 10.88
N LYS A 48 3.95 7.97 11.49
CA LYS A 48 3.22 7.79 12.75
C LYS A 48 2.01 6.88 12.60
N LEU A 49 1.23 7.06 11.54
CA LEU A 49 0.04 6.25 11.25
C LEU A 49 0.40 4.79 10.93
N GLU A 50 1.56 4.56 10.32
CA GLU A 50 2.14 3.23 10.11
C GLU A 50 2.61 2.59 11.40
N GLU A 51 3.39 3.32 12.22
CA GLU A 51 3.90 2.84 13.52
C GLU A 51 2.77 2.38 14.45
N ILE A 52 1.68 3.15 14.50
CA ILE A 52 0.53 2.83 15.36
C ILE A 52 -0.44 1.83 14.71
N GLY A 53 -0.16 1.40 13.48
CA GLY A 53 -0.90 0.35 12.77
C GLY A 53 -2.25 0.77 12.17
N ILE A 54 -2.49 2.08 12.01
CA ILE A 54 -3.64 2.59 11.24
C ILE A 54 -3.42 2.30 9.75
N ILE A 55 -2.24 2.66 9.23
CA ILE A 55 -1.78 2.22 7.91
C ILE A 55 -1.01 0.92 8.11
N LYS A 56 -1.41 -0.13 7.38
CA LYS A 56 -0.83 -1.48 7.56
C LYS A 56 -0.05 -1.96 6.36
N VAL A 57 -0.53 -1.66 5.16
CA VAL A 57 0.04 -2.16 3.91
C VAL A 57 -0.47 -1.35 2.73
N TYR A 58 0.39 -1.19 1.73
CA TYR A 58 0.04 -0.72 0.40
C TYR A 58 0.07 -1.91 -0.57
N ARG A 59 -0.99 -2.11 -1.34
CA ARG A 59 -1.09 -3.27 -2.23
C ARG A 59 -1.72 -2.90 -3.56
N ALA A 60 -1.24 -3.55 -4.62
CA ALA A 60 -1.94 -3.54 -5.90
C ALA A 60 -3.23 -4.35 -5.79
N VAL A 61 -4.31 -3.83 -6.36
CA VAL A 61 -5.54 -4.59 -6.64
C VAL A 61 -5.40 -5.16 -8.03
N VAL A 62 -5.39 -6.48 -8.15
CA VAL A 62 -5.16 -7.19 -9.42
C VAL A 62 -6.38 -8.06 -9.69
N ASP A 63 -6.89 -8.00 -10.92
CA ASP A 63 -7.86 -8.97 -11.43
C ASP A 63 -7.13 -10.29 -11.72
N PRO A 64 -7.40 -11.37 -10.97
CA PRO A 64 -6.70 -12.64 -11.15
C PRO A 64 -7.02 -13.30 -12.50
N TYR A 65 -8.22 -13.12 -13.05
CA TYR A 65 -8.64 -13.76 -14.30
C TYR A 65 -7.93 -13.12 -15.50
N LEU A 66 -7.94 -11.78 -15.59
CA LEU A 66 -7.23 -11.08 -16.65
C LEU A 66 -5.74 -11.35 -16.57
N TYR A 67 -5.15 -11.29 -15.38
CA TYR A 67 -3.76 -11.67 -15.17
C TYR A 67 -3.51 -13.08 -15.70
N SER A 68 -4.32 -14.06 -15.30
CA SER A 68 -4.15 -15.44 -15.75
C SER A 68 -4.26 -15.59 -17.28
N MET A 69 -5.24 -14.93 -17.92
CA MET A 69 -5.42 -14.98 -19.37
C MET A 69 -4.25 -14.37 -20.12
N TYR A 70 -3.80 -13.17 -19.74
CA TYR A 70 -2.62 -12.53 -20.34
C TYR A 70 -1.38 -13.42 -20.23
N PHE A 71 -1.17 -14.04 -19.07
CA PHE A 71 -0.04 -14.95 -18.83
C PHE A 71 -0.24 -16.36 -19.39
N TYR A 72 -1.43 -16.77 -19.82
CA TYR A 72 -1.63 -18.04 -20.54
C TYR A 72 -1.50 -17.87 -22.05
N GLU A 73 -1.92 -16.73 -22.59
CA GLU A 73 -1.77 -16.41 -24.02
C GLU A 73 -0.34 -15.93 -24.36
N ASN A 74 0.33 -15.24 -23.43
CA ASN A 74 1.69 -14.70 -23.60
C ASN A 74 2.71 -15.31 -22.61
N GLY A 75 2.40 -16.50 -22.09
CA GLY A 75 3.09 -17.08 -20.94
C GLY A 75 4.55 -17.46 -21.15
N PRO A 76 5.41 -17.23 -20.13
CA PRO A 76 6.76 -17.78 -20.12
C PRO A 76 6.67 -19.28 -19.83
N MET A 77 7.05 -20.11 -20.79
CA MET A 77 7.39 -21.54 -20.64
C MET A 77 6.34 -22.43 -19.91
N GLY A 78 5.79 -23.40 -20.64
CA GLY A 78 4.69 -24.27 -20.18
C GLY A 78 4.80 -24.84 -18.76
N MET A 79 3.63 -25.01 -18.14
CA MET A 79 3.28 -25.53 -16.80
C MET A 79 4.17 -26.62 -16.14
N LYS A 80 5.09 -27.28 -16.86
CA LYS A 80 5.93 -28.38 -16.34
C LYS A 80 7.04 -27.93 -15.38
N GLU A 81 7.49 -26.67 -15.41
CA GLU A 81 8.61 -26.20 -14.57
C GLU A 81 8.17 -25.51 -13.26
N TRP A 82 6.99 -24.88 -13.24
CA TRP A 82 6.51 -24.10 -12.09
C TRP A 82 6.23 -24.97 -10.84
N SER A 83 5.84 -26.24 -11.03
CA SER A 83 5.66 -27.20 -9.92
C SER A 83 6.96 -27.67 -9.24
N ARG A 84 8.15 -27.42 -9.83
CA ARG A 84 9.44 -27.77 -9.20
C ARG A 84 9.94 -26.67 -8.26
N SER A 85 9.67 -25.40 -8.56
CA SER A 85 10.20 -24.26 -7.80
C SER A 85 9.51 -24.00 -6.46
N ARG A 86 8.26 -24.48 -6.24
CA ARG A 86 7.62 -24.37 -4.92
C ARG A 86 8.09 -25.39 -3.89
N ARG A 87 8.79 -26.46 -4.30
CA ARG A 87 9.36 -27.45 -3.37
C ARG A 87 10.82 -27.16 -2.96
N ALA A 88 11.49 -26.23 -3.63
CA ALA A 88 12.89 -25.88 -3.35
C ALA A 88 13.07 -24.74 -2.32
N LYS A 89 11.99 -24.16 -1.80
CA LYS A 89 12.01 -23.14 -0.73
C LYS A 89 11.15 -23.56 0.46
N ARG A 90 11.44 -24.73 1.01
CA ARG A 90 10.94 -25.17 2.31
C ARG A 90 12.09 -25.68 3.15
#